data_AF-I0I1G2-F1
#
_entry.id   AF-I0I1G2-F1
#
_cell.length_a   1.000
_cell.length_b   1.000
_cell.length_c   1.000
_cell.angle_alpha   90.00
_cell.angle_beta   90.00
_cell.angle_gamma   90.00
#
_symmetry.space_group_name_H-M   'P 1'
#
loop_
_entity.id
_entity.type
_entity.pdbx_description
1 polymer ?
#
loop_
_entity_poly.entity_id
_entity_poly.type
_entity_poly.pdbx_seq_one_letter_code
_entity_poly.pdbx_strand_id
1 'polypeptide(L)' 'MAKQGYGFVVLVGVILAVLTVIEYYMALWHFGAALLLLVAALKAILVIYFFMHVSRLWKTEEEH' A
#
# COMPACT_ATOMS: atom_id res chain seq x y z
N MET A 1 11.83 24.35 -6.59
CA MET A 1 10.52 24.11 -5.95
C MET A 1 10.20 22.62 -5.96
N ALA A 2 10.60 21.88 -4.93
CA ALA A 2 10.36 20.44 -4.82
C ALA A 2 9.04 20.18 -4.07
N LYS A 3 7.90 20.21 -4.78
CA LYS A 3 6.57 19.83 -4.24
C LYS A 3 6.13 18.41 -4.66
N GLN A 4 7.03 17.58 -5.18
CA GLN A 4 6.65 16.28 -5.76
C GLN A 4 6.58 15.11 -4.77
N GLY A 5 7.11 15.23 -3.54
CA GLY A 5 7.12 14.13 -2.56
C GLY A 5 5.81 13.91 -1.80
N TYR A 6 5.19 14.98 -1.30
CA TYR A 6 4.03 14.85 -0.40
C TYR A 6 2.74 14.47 -1.11
N GLY A 7 2.47 15.01 -2.31
CA GLY A 7 1.24 14.71 -3.06
C GLY A 7 1.13 13.24 -3.44
N PHE A 8 2.26 12.63 -3.79
CA PHE A 8 2.32 11.20 -4.12
C PHE A 8 2.01 10.31 -2.91
N VAL A 9 2.60 10.61 -1.75
CA VAL A 9 2.34 9.87 -0.50
C VAL A 9 0.87 9.97 -0.09
N VAL A 10 0.28 11.16 -0.20
CA VAL A 10 -1.15 11.38 0.08
C VAL A 10 -2.03 10.58 -0.88
N LEU A 11 -1.70 10.57 -2.19
CA LEU A 11 -2.44 9.79 -3.18
C LEU A 11 -2.42 8.29 -2.85
N VAL A 12 -1.25 7.72 -2.55
CA VAL A 12 -1.15 6.29 -2.17
C VAL A 12 -1.90 6.03 -0.86
N GLY A 13 -1.83 6.94 0.11
CA GLY A 13 -2.61 6.85 1.35
C GLY A 13 -4.12 6.82 1.11
N VAL A 14 -4.63 7.64 0.19
CA VAL A 14 -6.05 7.65 -0.21
C VAL A 14 -6.43 6.33 -0.87
N ILE A 15 -5.59 5.76 -1.74
CA ILE A 15 -5.85 4.47 -2.37
C ILE A 15 -5.95 3.35 -1.32
N LEU A 16 -5.05 3.34 -0.34
CA LEU A 16 -5.10 2.38 0.77
C LEU A 16 -6.36 2.53 1.63
N ALA A 17 -6.80 3.77 1.87
CA ALA A 17 -8.04 4.05 2.59
C ALA A 17 -9.26 3.51 1.82
N VAL A 18 -9.34 3.76 0.51
CA VAL A 18 -10.43 3.23 -0.34
C VAL A 18 -10.44 1.70 -0.32
N LEU A 19 -9.27 1.05 -0.46
CA LEU A 19 -9.17 -0.40 -0.43
C LEU A 19 -9.62 -0.99 0.92
N THR A 20 -9.42 -0.24 2.01
CA THR A 20 -9.89 -0.63 3.35
C THR A 20 -11.41 -0.51 3.48
N VAL A 21 -12.02 0.53 2.91
CA VAL A 21 -13.48 0.67 2.85
C VAL A 21 -14.11 -0.47 2.05
N ILE A 22 -13.51 -0.84 0.92
CA ILE A 22 -13.98 -1.98 0.11
C ILE A 22 -13.93 -3.29 0.93
N GLU A 23 -12.81 -3.55 1.61
CA GLU A 23 -12.67 -4.74 2.47
C GLU A 23 -13.69 -4.77 3.60
N TYR A 24 -13.99 -3.62 4.22
CA TYR A 24 -15.02 -3.50 5.24
C TYR A 24 -16.40 -3.94 4.70
N TYR A 25 -16.80 -3.46 3.52
CA TYR A 25 -18.07 -3.89 2.90
C TYR A 25 -18.05 -5.36 2.48
N MET A 26 -16.92 -5.86 1.98
CA MET A 26 -16.77 -7.29 1.69
C MET A 26 -16.94 -8.15 2.94
N ALA A 27 -16.40 -7.71 4.08
CA ALA A 27 -16.57 -8.40 5.35
C ALA A 27 -18.04 -8.37 5.84
N LEU A 28 -18.73 -7.24 5.69
CA LEU A 28 -20.15 -7.11 6.02
C LEU A 28 -21.05 -8.04 5.21
N TRP A 29 -20.72 -8.27 3.93
CA TRP A 29 -21.46 -9.19 3.08
C TRP A 29 -20.95 -10.64 3.14
N HIS A 30 -20.11 -10.97 4.13
CA HIS A 30 -19.56 -12.32 4.34
C HIS A 30 -18.87 -12.90 3.11
N PHE A 31 -18.11 -12.07 2.38
CA PHE A 31 -17.21 -12.59 1.35
C PHE A 31 -16.20 -13.56 1.97
N GLY A 32 -15.77 -14.55 1.19
CA GLY A 32 -14.88 -15.61 1.67
C GLY A 32 -13.57 -15.06 2.23
N ALA A 33 -13.08 -15.68 3.33
CA ALA A 33 -11.85 -15.28 4.01
C ALA A 33 -10.63 -15.21 3.09
N ALA A 34 -10.57 -16.07 2.06
CA ALA A 34 -9.51 -16.04 1.06
C ALA A 34 -9.48 -14.72 0.25
N LEU A 35 -10.63 -14.17 -0.11
CA LEU A 35 -10.71 -12.89 -0.83
C LEU A 35 -10.29 -11.72 0.05
N LEU A 36 -10.73 -11.70 1.31
CA LEU A 36 -10.29 -10.70 2.29
C LEU A 36 -8.77 -10.76 2.50
N LEU A 37 -8.20 -11.96 2.59
CA LEU A 37 -6.77 -12.16 2.75
C LEU A 37 -5.97 -11.70 1.52
N LEU A 38 -6.49 -11.91 0.31
CA LEU A 38 -5.89 -11.36 -0.92
C LEU A 38 -5.89 -9.83 -0.93
N VAL A 39 -6.99 -9.20 -0.53
CA VAL A 39 -7.08 -7.73 -0.43
C VAL A 39 -6.14 -7.19 0.65
N ALA A 40 -6.03 -7.87 1.79
CA ALA A 40 -5.08 -7.55 2.83
C ALA A 40 -3.62 -7.67 2.36
N ALA A 41 -3.29 -8.73 1.60
CA ALA A 41 -1.97 -8.92 1.02
C ALA A 41 -1.62 -7.82 0.01
N LEU A 42 -2.57 -7.42 -0.84
CA LEU A 42 -2.37 -6.31 -1.78
C LEU A 42 -2.05 -5.00 -1.06
N LYS A 43 -2.77 -4.68 0.03
CA LYS A 43 -2.46 -3.52 0.88
C LYS A 43 -1.07 -3.60 1.49
N ALA A 44 -0.68 -4.75 2.02
CA ALA A 44 0.64 -4.95 2.61
C ALA A 44 1.76 -4.68 1.59
N ILE A 45 1.61 -5.19 0.36
CA ILE A 45 2.55 -4.94 -0.75
C ILE A 45 2.64 -3.43 -1.03
N LEU A 46 1.50 -2.75 -1.22
CA LEU A 46 1.45 -1.30 -1.45
C LEU A 46 2.16 -0.52 -0.34
N VAL A 47 1.93 -0.86 0.93
CA VAL A 47 2.59 -0.21 2.07
C VAL A 47 4.10 -0.44 2.05
N ILE A 48 4.53 -1.68 1.81
CA ILE A 48 5.96 -2.03 1.81
C ILE A 48 6.71 -1.30 0.70
N TYR A 49 6.15 -1.28 -0.51
CA TYR A 49 6.78 -0.63 -1.67
C TYR A 49 6.79 0.90 -1.55
N PHE A 50 5.69 1.52 -1.12
CA PHE A 50 5.56 2.99 -1.16
C PHE A 50 5.94 3.69 0.14
N PHE A 51 5.66 3.10 1.30
CA PHE A 51 5.92 3.73 2.59
C PHE A 51 7.19 3.20 3.24
N MET A 52 7.43 1.88 3.20
CA MET A 52 8.60 1.29 3.86
C MET A 52 9.89 1.38 3.04
N HIS A 53 9.84 1.84 1.79
CA HIS A 53 11.02 2.02 0.93
C HIS A 53 11.98 0.82 0.98
N VAL A 54 11.47 -0.42 1.00
CA VAL A 54 12.32 -1.62 1.04
C VAL A 54 13.26 -1.65 -0.18
N SER A 55 12.83 -1.11 -1.31
CA SER A 55 13.65 -0.86 -2.50
C SER A 55 14.87 0.03 -2.23
N ARG A 56 14.82 0.90 -1.22
CA ARG A 56 15.94 1.76 -0.82
C ARG A 56 16.93 1.03 0.08
N LEU A 57 16.47 0.05 0.89
CA LEU A 57 17.35 -0.83 1.66
C LEU A 57 18.18 -1.75 0.75
N TRP A 58 17.59 -2.18 -0.38
CA TRP A 58 18.29 -2.95 -1.42
C TRP A 58 19.15 -2.11 -2.37
N LYS A 59 19.11 -0.78 -2.26
CA LYS A 59 20.03 0.15 -2.96
C LYS A 59 21.21 0.58 -2.07
N THR A 60 21.51 -0.17 -1.02
CA THR A 60 22.73 0.04 -0.24
C THR A 60 23.89 -0.61 -1.01
N GLU A 61 24.82 0.24 -1.47
CA GLU A 61 26.13 -0.10 -2.08
C GLU A 61 26.15 -0.68 -3.50
N GLU A 62 25.81 0.15 -4.49
CA GLU A 62 26.56 0.17 -5.76
C GLU A 62 27.05 1.61 -6.06
N GLU A 63 27.63 2.26 -5.05
CA GLU A 63 28.45 3.46 -5.27
C GLU A 63 29.92 3.06 -5.05
N HIS A 64 30.57 2.72 -6.18
CA HIS A 64 32.01 2.76 -6.50
C HIS A 64 33.05 2.49 -5.40
#